data_AF-A0A7S3SKB9-F1
#
_entry.id   AF-A0A7S3SKB9-F1
#
_cell.length_a   1.000
_cell.length_b   1.000
_cell.length_c   1.000
_cell.angle_alpha   90.00
_cell.angle_beta   90.00
_cell.angle_gamma   90.00
#
_symmetry.space_group_name_H-M   'P 1'
#
loop_
_entity.id
_entity.type
_entity.pdbx_description
1 polymer ?
#
loop_
_entity_poly.entity_id
_entity_poly.type
_entity_poly.pdbx_seq_one_letter_code
_entity_poly.pdbx_strand_id
1 'polypeptide(L)'
;CYEWCLTDQFVKGNPEHEKCKRDIEIGDGLPDLVHTSVCTKALGEVGFEVLEARDAMTDGHLEGGEAWYVPLTPSWNPLSWPRFQFNPVMFRLMPVILRFVELVGLVPKGTVETQVM
;
A
#
# COMPACT_ATOMS: atom_id res chain seq x y z
N CYS A 1 -5.79 -13.72 -2.86
CA CYS A 1 -5.69 -12.83 -1.69
C CYS A 1 -4.24 -12.41 -1.59
N TYR A 2 -3.95 -11.12 -1.41
CA TYR A 2 -2.61 -10.66 -1.02
C TYR A 2 -2.75 -10.01 0.36
N GLU A 3 -1.73 -10.15 1.19
CA GLU A 3 -1.71 -9.64 2.55
C GLU A 3 -0.36 -9.00 2.82
N TRP A 4 -0.35 -7.90 3.56
CA TRP A 4 0.89 -7.29 4.03
C TRP A 4 1.41 -8.10 5.21
N CYS A 5 2.64 -8.61 5.08
CA CYS A 5 3.25 -9.47 6.07
C CYS A 5 4.72 -9.11 6.26
N LEU A 6 5.25 -9.38 7.46
CA LEU A 6 6.67 -9.28 7.74
C LEU A 6 7.41 -10.48 7.15
N THR A 7 8.52 -10.21 6.48
CA THR A 7 9.43 -11.26 5.99
C THR A 7 10.36 -11.71 7.12
N ASP A 8 11.08 -12.81 6.91
CA ASP A 8 12.08 -13.31 7.86
C ASP A 8 13.30 -12.37 8.00
N GLN A 9 13.41 -11.36 7.14
CA GLN A 9 14.44 -10.32 7.23
C GLN A 9 14.09 -9.23 8.26
N PHE A 10 12.86 -9.21 8.78
CA PHE A 10 12.46 -8.24 9.79
C PHE A 10 13.18 -8.50 11.13
N VAL A 11 13.92 -7.50 11.63
CA VAL A 11 14.61 -7.55 12.92
C VAL A 11 13.90 -6.64 13.92
N LYS A 12 13.21 -7.25 14.89
CA LYS A 12 12.52 -6.53 15.96
C LYS A 12 13.50 -5.65 16.75
N GLY A 13 13.12 -4.40 17.00
CA GLY A 13 13.95 -3.42 17.70
C GLY A 13 14.99 -2.71 16.83
N ASN A 14 15.13 -3.07 15.54
CA ASN A 14 15.84 -2.21 14.59
C ASN A 14 14.95 -0.98 14.28
N PRO A 15 15.40 0.26 14.59
CA PRO A 15 14.58 1.46 14.40
C PRO A 15 14.10 1.68 12.97
N GLU A 16 14.89 1.28 11.97
CA GLU A 16 14.52 1.43 10.56
C GLU A 16 13.41 0.46 10.16
N HIS A 17 13.50 -0.79 10.62
CA HIS A 17 12.51 -1.82 10.32
C HIS A 17 11.18 -1.52 11.03
N GLU A 18 11.23 -1.10 12.30
CA GLU A 18 10.05 -0.70 13.08
C GLU A 18 9.37 0.53 12.46
N LYS A 19 10.15 1.49 11.97
CA LYS A 19 9.62 2.65 11.25
C LYS A 19 8.92 2.21 9.96
N CYS A 20 9.55 1.36 9.14
CA CYS A 20 8.96 0.86 7.90
C CYS A 20 7.63 0.12 8.16
N LYS A 21 7.62 -0.78 9.15
CA LYS A 21 6.41 -1.47 9.63
C LYS A 21 5.31 -0.47 10.02
N ARG A 22 5.68 0.57 10.79
CA ARG A 22 4.74 1.59 11.26
C ARG A 22 4.17 2.45 10.13
N ASP A 23 5.00 2.81 9.16
CA ASP A 23 4.59 3.61 8.01
C ASP A 23 3.58 2.80 7.15
N ILE A 24 3.79 1.49 6.98
CA ILE A 24 2.83 0.59 6.31
C ILE A 24 1.53 0.47 7.12
N GLU A 25 1.60 0.25 8.43
CA GLU A 25 0.41 0.20 9.30
C GLU A 25 -0.45 1.46 9.19
N ILE A 26 0.16 2.64 9.16
CA ILE A 26 -0.55 3.90 9.04
C ILE A 26 -1.10 4.07 7.62
N GLY A 27 -0.29 3.77 6.59
CA GLY A 27 -0.66 3.95 5.20
C GLY A 27 -1.81 3.04 4.76
N ASP A 28 -1.80 1.79 5.17
CA ASP A 28 -2.82 0.78 4.84
C ASP A 28 -3.92 0.64 5.92
N GLY A 29 -3.81 1.37 7.04
CA GLY A 29 -4.79 1.33 8.13
C GLY A 29 -4.83 0.00 8.88
N LEU A 30 -3.68 -0.66 9.03
CA LEU A 30 -3.55 -1.98 9.67
C LEU A 30 -3.27 -1.86 11.17
N PRO A 31 -3.87 -2.73 12.01
CA PRO A 31 -3.64 -2.71 13.45
C PRO A 31 -2.24 -3.22 13.84
N ASP A 32 -1.75 -4.25 13.16
CA ASP A 32 -0.41 -4.84 13.32
C ASP A 32 -0.09 -5.71 12.09
N LEU A 33 1.19 -5.96 11.85
CA LEU A 33 1.69 -6.84 10.79
C LEU A 33 2.28 -8.11 11.40
N VAL A 34 1.84 -9.27 10.89
CA VAL A 34 2.36 -10.58 11.30
C VAL A 34 3.37 -11.11 10.29
N HIS A 35 4.20 -12.08 10.70
CA HIS A 35 5.08 -12.77 9.77
C HIS A 35 4.30 -13.60 8.76
N THR A 36 4.83 -13.75 7.55
CA THR A 36 4.24 -14.57 6.48
C THR A 36 3.89 -15.99 6.93
N SER A 37 4.73 -16.58 7.79
CA SER A 37 4.52 -17.92 8.38
C SER A 37 3.28 -18.03 9.26
N VAL A 38 2.88 -16.94 9.93
CA VAL A 38 1.65 -16.90 10.74
C VAL A 38 0.42 -16.94 9.83
N CYS A 39 0.43 -16.15 8.74
CA CYS A 39 -0.66 -16.13 7.77
C CYS A 39 -0.84 -17.47 7.06
N THR A 40 0.24 -18.09 6.58
CA THR A 40 0.15 -19.39 5.89
C THR A 40 -0.29 -20.51 6.84
N LYS A 41 0.16 -20.50 8.10
CA LYS A 41 -0.31 -21.44 9.12
C LYS A 41 -1.80 -21.28 9.41
N ALA A 42 -2.28 -20.05 9.54
CA ALA A 42 -3.69 -19.76 9.79
C ALA A 42 -4.59 -20.29 8.67
N LEU A 43 -4.16 -20.18 7.40
CA LEU A 43 -4.88 -20.76 6.26
C LEU A 43 -5.01 -22.29 6.38
N GLY A 44 -3.94 -22.97 6.78
CA GLY A 44 -3.98 -24.42 7.03
C GLY A 44 -4.89 -24.79 8.20
N GLU A 45 -4.86 -24.01 9.29
CA GLU A 45 -5.67 -24.26 10.49
C GLU A 45 -7.18 -24.13 10.25
N VAL A 46 -7.60 -23.27 9.32
CA VAL A 46 -9.02 -23.16 8.91
C VAL A 46 -9.43 -24.18 7.85
N GLY A 47 -8.53 -25.08 7.46
CA GLY A 47 -8.80 -26.21 6.56
C GLY A 47 -8.52 -25.95 5.08
N PHE A 48 -7.84 -24.85 4.72
CA PHE A 48 -7.37 -24.66 3.35
C PHE A 48 -6.09 -25.47 3.07
N GLU A 49 -6.01 -26.04 1.89
CA GLU A 49 -4.76 -26.54 1.34
C GLU A 49 -4.01 -25.37 0.66
N VAL A 50 -2.87 -24.98 1.23
CA VAL A 50 -2.02 -23.93 0.66
C VAL A 50 -1.21 -24.51 -0.49
N LEU A 51 -1.70 -24.32 -1.72
CA LEU A 51 -1.01 -24.78 -2.93
C LEU A 51 0.25 -23.96 -3.23
N GLU A 52 0.19 -22.65 -2.96
CA GLU A 52 1.29 -21.72 -3.23
C GLU A 52 1.24 -20.54 -2.25
N ALA A 53 2.39 -20.16 -1.73
CA ALA A 53 2.61 -18.92 -1.01
C ALA A 53 3.96 -18.34 -1.45
N ARG A 54 3.97 -17.09 -1.90
CA ARG A 54 5.16 -16.42 -2.42
C ARG A 54 5.20 -14.95 -2.02
N ASP A 55 6.40 -14.41 -1.94
CA ASP A 55 6.62 -12.98 -1.72
C ASP A 55 6.52 -12.23 -3.05
N ALA A 56 5.44 -11.49 -3.23
CA ALA A 56 5.21 -10.70 -4.44
C ALA A 56 6.32 -9.68 -4.71
N MET A 57 7.06 -9.22 -3.68
CA MET A 57 8.23 -8.35 -3.87
C MET A 57 9.29 -9.01 -4.76
N THR A 58 9.48 -10.32 -4.61
CA THR A 58 10.49 -11.08 -5.36
C THR A 58 10.07 -11.39 -6.80
N ASP A 59 8.76 -11.34 -7.09
CA ASP A 59 8.22 -11.70 -8.40
C ASP A 59 8.55 -10.67 -9.49
N GLY A 60 8.90 -9.44 -9.12
CA GLY A 60 9.27 -8.38 -10.07
C GLY A 60 8.24 -8.22 -11.19
N HIS A 61 8.68 -8.43 -12.44
CA HIS A 61 7.80 -8.53 -13.61
C HIS A 61 7.42 -9.99 -13.85
N LEU A 62 6.15 -10.33 -13.59
CA LEU A 62 5.59 -11.61 -14.03
C LEU A 62 5.58 -11.67 -15.57
N GLU A 63 5.78 -12.85 -16.15
CA GLU A 63 5.77 -13.03 -17.61
C GLU A 63 4.44 -12.51 -18.21
N GLY A 64 4.53 -11.41 -18.97
CA GLY A 64 3.37 -10.79 -19.62
C GLY A 64 2.56 -9.80 -18.76
N GLY A 65 2.99 -9.50 -17.53
CA GLY A 65 2.31 -8.57 -16.62
C GLY A 65 3.14 -7.35 -16.21
N GLU A 66 2.45 -6.30 -15.74
CA GLU A 66 3.12 -5.19 -15.03
C GLU A 66 3.59 -5.67 -13.64
N ALA A 67 4.69 -5.10 -13.13
CA ALA A 67 5.17 -5.43 -11.80
C ALA A 67 4.13 -5.03 -10.73
N TRP A 68 4.10 -5.76 -9.61
CA TRP A 68 3.09 -5.57 -8.55
C TRP A 68 3.07 -4.12 -8.00
N TYR A 69 4.22 -3.45 -7.98
CA TYR A 69 4.37 -2.09 -7.46
C TYR A 69 4.00 -1.01 -8.48
N VAL A 70 3.71 -1.36 -9.73
CA VAL A 70 3.43 -0.37 -10.79
C VAL A 70 2.26 0.55 -10.44
N PRO A 71 1.14 0.09 -9.86
CA PRO A 71 0.07 0.97 -9.39
C PRO A 71 0.51 1.99 -8.33
N LEU A 72 1.57 1.71 -7.58
CA LEU A 72 2.13 2.57 -6.53
C LEU A 72 3.16 3.57 -7.06
N THR A 73 3.57 3.45 -8.33
CA THR A 73 4.58 4.34 -8.94
C THR A 73 3.96 5.57 -9.59
N PRO A 74 4.63 6.73 -9.55
CA PRO A 74 4.15 7.93 -10.22
C PRO A 74 4.22 7.80 -11.74
N SER A 75 3.26 8.42 -12.43
CA SER A 75 3.26 8.53 -13.90
C SER A 75 3.13 10.00 -14.33
N TRP A 76 3.80 10.39 -15.40
CA TRP A 76 3.60 11.71 -16.03
C TRP A 76 2.50 11.71 -17.09
N ASN A 77 1.92 10.54 -17.42
CA ASN A 77 0.80 10.44 -18.33
C ASN A 77 -0.51 10.80 -17.60
N PRO A 78 -1.24 11.86 -18.00
CA PRO A 78 -2.49 12.26 -17.35
C PRO A 78 -3.60 11.19 -17.40
N LEU A 79 -3.55 10.27 -18.37
CA LEU A 79 -4.52 9.18 -18.51
C LEU A 79 -4.26 8.01 -17.55
N SER A 80 -3.08 7.95 -16.93
CA SER A 80 -2.71 6.92 -15.97
C SER A 80 -3.22 7.23 -14.57
N TRP A 81 -4.54 7.28 -14.38
CA TRP A 81 -5.15 7.43 -13.04
C TRP A 81 -5.13 6.08 -12.28
N PRO A 82 -4.76 6.00 -10.98
CA PRO A 82 -4.42 7.08 -10.05
C PRO A 82 -2.97 7.59 -10.15
N ARG A 83 -2.06 6.87 -10.80
CA ARG A 83 -0.60 7.14 -10.81
C ARG A 83 -0.19 8.57 -11.16
N PHE A 84 -0.95 9.25 -12.01
CA PHE A 84 -0.69 10.65 -12.33
C PHE A 84 -0.74 11.55 -11.10
N GLN A 85 -1.62 11.27 -10.14
CA GLN A 85 -1.75 12.06 -8.91
C GLN A 85 -0.49 11.95 -8.02
N PHE A 86 0.24 10.85 -8.10
CA PHE A 86 1.45 10.59 -7.30
C PHE A 86 2.68 11.31 -7.85
N ASN A 87 2.58 11.98 -9.01
CA ASN A 87 3.71 12.76 -9.52
C ASN A 87 4.04 13.92 -8.53
N PRO A 88 5.31 14.32 -8.35
CA PRO A 88 5.68 15.29 -7.31
C PRO A 88 4.96 16.65 -7.39
N VAL A 89 4.50 17.04 -8.58
CA VAL A 89 3.77 18.28 -8.80
C VAL A 89 2.31 18.13 -8.36
N MET A 90 1.62 17.12 -8.87
CA MET A 90 0.24 16.81 -8.54
C MET A 90 0.09 16.43 -7.07
N PHE A 91 1.00 15.63 -6.53
CA PHE A 91 1.03 15.24 -5.13
C PHE A 91 1.01 16.47 -4.19
N ARG A 92 1.77 17.51 -4.52
CA ARG A 92 1.77 18.78 -3.75
C ARG A 92 0.54 19.64 -4.01
N LEU A 93 -0.06 19.52 -5.19
CA LEU A 93 -1.22 20.33 -5.61
C LEU A 93 -2.55 19.73 -5.15
N MET A 94 -2.64 18.39 -5.00
CA MET A 94 -3.86 17.67 -4.66
C MET A 94 -4.54 18.14 -3.36
N PRO A 95 -3.83 18.45 -2.26
CA PRO A 95 -4.48 18.98 -1.06
C PRO A 95 -5.17 20.32 -1.33
N VAL A 96 -4.58 21.17 -2.18
CA VAL A 96 -5.13 22.48 -2.53
C VAL A 96 -6.38 22.32 -3.38
N ILE A 97 -6.33 21.40 -4.36
CA ILE A 97 -7.49 21.06 -5.20
C ILE A 97 -8.61 20.52 -4.33
N LEU A 98 -8.34 19.56 -3.44
CA LEU A 98 -9.37 18.95 -2.60
C LEU A 98 -9.96 19.93 -1.59
N ARG A 99 -9.18 20.85 -1.02
CA ARG A 99 -9.70 21.96 -0.19
C ARG A 99 -10.72 22.81 -0.95
N PHE A 100 -10.44 23.11 -2.22
CA PHE A 100 -11.37 23.87 -3.05
C PHE A 100 -12.65 23.07 -3.34
N VAL A 101 -12.52 21.80 -3.72
CA VAL A 101 -13.66 20.92 -4.03
C VAL A 101 -14.53 20.70 -2.78
N GLU A 102 -13.92 20.59 -1.60
CA GLU A 102 -14.60 20.51 -0.30
C GLU A 102 -15.30 21.82 0.06
N LEU A 103 -14.65 22.97 -0.18
CA LEU A 103 -15.25 24.30 0.02
C LEU A 103 -16.51 24.51 -0.82
N VAL A 104 -16.50 24.05 -2.07
CA VAL A 104 -17.64 24.09 -2.99
C VAL A 104 -18.72 23.07 -2.61
N GLY A 105 -18.41 22.11 -1.72
CA GLY A 105 -19.35 21.09 -1.25
C GLY A 105 -19.54 19.91 -2.20
N LEU A 106 -18.59 19.69 -3.12
CA LEU A 106 -18.61 18.54 -4.03
C LEU A 106 -18.14 17.24 -3.37
N VAL A 107 -17.34 17.35 -2.30
CA VAL A 107 -16.89 16.23 -1.47
C VAL A 107 -17.23 16.46 0.01
N PRO A 108 -17.37 15.41 0.83
CA PRO A 108 -17.67 15.54 2.25
C PRO A 108 -16.61 16.34 3.01
N LYS A 109 -17.03 16.98 4.11
CA LYS A 109 -16.08 17.62 5.02
C LYS A 109 -15.14 16.59 5.65
N GLY A 110 -13.86 16.90 5.75
CA GLY A 110 -12.86 15.96 6.26
C GLY A 110 -12.09 15.21 5.15
N THR A 111 -12.44 15.41 3.88
CA THR A 111 -11.82 14.67 2.77
C THR A 111 -10.32 14.98 2.69
N VAL A 112 -9.95 16.26 2.85
CA VAL A 112 -8.55 16.69 2.83
C VAL A 112 -7.75 16.10 4.00
N GLU A 113 -8.37 15.97 5.17
CA GLU A 113 -7.73 15.45 6.39
C GLU A 113 -7.54 13.93 6.33
N THR A 114 -8.45 13.21 5.68
CA THR A 114 -8.35 11.75 5.48
C THR A 114 -7.49 11.37 4.27
N GLN A 115 -7.15 12.33 3.42
CA GLN A 115 -6.22 12.10 2.33
C GLN A 115 -4.82 11.93 2.91
N VAL A 116 -4.48 10.70 3.27
CA VAL A 116 -3.12 10.32 3.62
C VAL A 116 -2.29 10.38 2.33
N MET A 117 -1.51 11.46 2.19
CA MET A 117 -0.46 11.59 1.18
C MET A 117 0.88 11.66 1.89
#